data_AF-A0A2T5PIR3-F1
#
_entry.id   AF-A0A2T5PIR3-F1
#
_cell.length_a   1.000
_cell.length_b   1.000
_cell.length_c   1.000
_cell.angle_alpha   90.00
_cell.angle_beta   90.00
_cell.angle_gamma   90.00
#
_symmetry.space_group_name_H-M   'P 1'
#
loop_
_entity.id
_entity.type
_entity.pdbx_description
1 polymer ?
#
loop_
_entity_poly.entity_id
_entity_poly.type
_entity_poly.pdbx_seq_one_letter_code
_entity_poly.pdbx_strand_id
1 'polypeptide(L)'
;MFGQRDIDPQPGTHYRSSRLSAVNGQYFFATREGTLEGPYLSRHDAEQSIVRYIERMVMADKLMRHSSEHIDNLQRREAIKHNQEL
;
A
#
# COMPACT_ATOMS: atom_id res chain seq x y z
N MET A 1 -17.69 2.33 -31.80
CA MET A 1 -17.92 2.92 -30.47
C MET A 1 -16.57 3.10 -29.79
N PHE A 2 -16.26 4.35 -29.44
CA PHE A 2 -15.24 4.88 -28.52
C PHE A 2 -13.78 4.47 -28.70
N GLY A 3 -13.03 5.41 -29.32
CA GLY A 3 -11.59 5.43 -29.36
C GLY A 3 -11.00 5.34 -27.96
N GLN A 4 -10.19 4.31 -27.77
CA GLN A 4 -9.29 4.18 -26.64
C GLN A 4 -8.33 5.36 -26.69
N ARG A 5 -8.29 6.17 -25.64
CA ARG A 5 -7.33 7.27 -25.55
C ARG A 5 -5.93 6.68 -25.58
N ASP A 6 -5.22 6.93 -26.67
CA ASP A 6 -3.79 6.73 -26.75
C ASP A 6 -3.10 7.70 -25.77
N ILE A 7 -1.94 7.30 -25.27
CA ILE A 7 -1.22 8.01 -24.22
C ILE A 7 -0.83 9.38 -24.81
N ASP A 8 -1.36 10.48 -24.25
CA ASP A 8 -1.10 11.83 -24.79
C ASP A 8 0.41 12.12 -24.68
N PRO A 9 1.13 12.33 -25.79
CA PRO A 9 2.57 12.56 -25.79
C PRO A 9 2.95 13.95 -25.24
N GLN A 10 1.97 14.82 -25.00
CA GLN A 10 2.23 16.09 -24.33
C GLN A 10 2.57 15.87 -22.85
N PRO A 11 3.49 16.66 -22.28
CA PRO A 11 3.78 16.63 -20.85
C PRO A 11 2.52 17.02 -20.07
N GLY A 12 1.78 16.01 -19.61
CA GLY A 12 0.62 16.20 -18.75
C GLY A 12 1.07 16.74 -17.40
N THR A 13 0.39 17.77 -16.90
CA THR A 13 0.55 18.24 -15.53
C THR A 13 0.11 17.13 -14.58
N HIS A 14 1.05 16.33 -14.10
CA HIS A 14 0.80 15.37 -13.04
C HIS A 14 0.59 16.14 -11.74
N TYR A 15 -0.68 16.42 -11.42
CA TYR A 15 -1.05 16.81 -10.08
C TYR A 15 -0.84 15.61 -9.17
N ARG A 16 0.33 15.55 -8.51
CA ARG A 16 0.42 14.78 -7.28
C ARG A 16 -0.48 15.49 -6.28
N SER A 17 -1.73 15.04 -6.17
CA SER A 17 -2.62 15.51 -5.12
C SER A 17 -1.91 15.28 -3.79
N SER A 18 -1.56 16.36 -3.10
CA SER A 18 -1.06 16.27 -1.74
C SER A 18 -2.08 15.46 -0.94
N ARG A 19 -1.63 14.37 -0.31
CA ARG A 19 -2.52 13.52 0.51
C ARG A 19 -2.90 14.18 1.82
N LEU A 20 -2.35 15.36 2.12
CA LEU A 20 -2.58 16.12 3.32
C LEU A 20 -3.76 17.08 3.15
N SER A 21 -4.69 17.10 4.10
CA SER A 21 -5.80 18.05 4.18
C SER A 21 -5.84 18.72 5.53
N ALA A 22 -6.27 19.98 5.59
CA ALA A 22 -6.49 20.70 6.84
C ALA A 22 -8.00 20.97 7.00
N VAL A 23 -8.57 20.53 8.11
CA VAL A 23 -9.99 20.71 8.44
C VAL A 23 -10.06 21.31 9.84
N ASN A 24 -10.65 22.51 9.97
CA ASN A 24 -10.80 23.23 11.24
C ASN A 24 -9.48 23.40 12.02
N GLY A 25 -8.38 23.69 11.31
CA GLY A 25 -7.06 23.87 11.92
C GLY A 25 -6.35 22.58 12.33
N GLN A 26 -6.95 21.42 12.07
CA GLN A 26 -6.35 20.10 12.30
C GLN A 26 -5.92 19.49 10.98
N TYR A 27 -4.82 18.74 11.00
CA TYR A 27 -4.26 18.11 9.80
C TYR A 27 -4.65 16.64 9.72
N PHE A 28 -4.92 16.17 8.52
CA PHE A 28 -5.26 14.80 8.21
C PHE A 28 -4.52 14.36 6.96
N PHE A 29 -4.35 13.05 6.77
CA PHE A 29 -3.93 12.52 5.48
C PHE A 29 -4.86 11.42 4.97
N ALA A 30 -5.05 11.39 3.65
CA ALA A 30 -5.84 10.37 2.98
C ALA A 30 -4.96 9.16 2.57
N THR A 31 -5.42 7.96 2.87
CA THR A 31 -4.83 6.71 2.36
C THR A 31 -5.38 6.38 0.98
N ARG A 32 -4.76 5.40 0.30
CA ARG A 32 -5.27 4.92 -1.00
C ARG A 32 -6.61 4.22 -0.88
N GLU A 33 -6.92 3.69 0.30
CA GLU A 33 -8.15 2.93 0.56
C GLU A 33 -9.30 3.83 0.99
N GLY A 34 -9.12 5.16 0.89
CA GLY A 34 -10.14 6.16 1.19
C GLY A 34 -10.29 6.45 2.69
N THR A 35 -9.41 5.95 3.55
CA THR A 35 -9.42 6.33 4.98
C THR A 35 -8.73 7.66 5.19
N LEU A 36 -9.17 8.39 6.21
CA LEU A 36 -8.63 9.67 6.61
C LEU A 36 -7.98 9.51 7.99
N GLU A 37 -6.65 9.58 8.03
CA GLU A 37 -5.85 9.39 9.24
C GLU A 37 -5.56 10.75 9.90
N GLY A 38 -5.64 10.81 11.22
CA GLY A 38 -5.50 12.02 12.02
C GLY A 38 -6.55 12.08 13.14
N PRO A 39 -6.74 13.25 13.80
CA PRO A 39 -6.10 14.54 13.52
C PRO A 39 -4.65 14.63 14.01
N TYR A 40 -3.85 15.43 13.29
CA TYR A 40 -2.50 15.80 13.66
C TYR A 40 -2.44 17.29 14.02
N LEU A 41 -1.63 17.61 15.03
CA LEU A 41 -1.47 18.96 15.55
C LEU A 41 -0.78 19.89 14.54
N SER A 42 0.23 19.38 13.84
CA SER A 42 0.96 20.13 12.83
C SER A 42 1.02 19.38 11.50
N ARG A 43 1.24 20.15 10.43
CA ARG A 43 1.51 19.60 9.10
C ARG A 43 2.72 18.65 9.11
N HIS A 44 3.77 19.00 9.86
CA HIS A 44 4.97 18.19 9.96
C HIS A 44 4.68 16.83 10.58
N ASP A 45 3.88 16.78 11.66
CA ASP A 45 3.50 15.53 12.32
C ASP A 45 2.71 14.61 11.39
N ALA A 46 1.81 15.20 10.60
CA ALA A 46 1.05 14.47 9.60
C ALA A 46 1.97 13.92 8.49
N GLU A 47 2.92 14.71 7.99
CA GLU A 47 3.90 14.27 6.98
C GLU A 47 4.78 13.12 7.49
N GLN A 48 5.27 13.20 8.73
CA GLN A 48 6.00 12.10 9.38
C GLN A 48 5.13 10.85 9.56
N SER A 49 3.87 11.05 9.91
CA SER A 49 2.92 9.95 10.08
C SER A 49 2.59 9.24 8.77
N ILE A 50 2.56 9.96 7.64
CA ILE A 50 2.44 9.36 6.30
C ILE A 50 3.60 8.40 6.04
N VAL A 51 4.85 8.81 6.33
CA VAL A 51 6.03 7.95 6.12
C VAL A 51 5.93 6.69 6.97
N ARG A 52 5.62 6.83 8.26
CA ARG A 52 5.45 5.70 9.18
C ARG A 52 4.31 4.77 8.76
N TYR A 53 3.22 5.31 8.24
CA TYR A 53 2.11 4.52 7.71
C TYR A 53 2.57 3.68 6.52
N ILE A 54 3.27 4.28 5.56
CA ILE A 54 3.80 3.58 4.39
C ILE A 54 4.76 2.46 4.81
N GLU A 55 5.69 2.74 5.72
CA GLU A 55 6.64 1.75 6.24
C GLU A 55 5.91 0.57 6.88
N ARG A 56 4.88 0.84 7.71
CA ARG A 56 4.07 -0.20 8.33
C ARG A 56 3.35 -1.07 7.29
N MET A 57 2.77 -0.46 6.26
CA MET A 57 2.06 -1.19 5.21
C MET A 57 3.02 -2.06 4.39
N VAL A 58 4.20 -1.55 4.04
CA VAL A 58 5.24 -2.32 3.34
C VAL A 58 5.74 -3.49 4.19
N MET A 59 5.96 -3.26 5.49
CA MET A 59 6.39 -4.32 6.40
C MET A 59 5.32 -5.39 6.56
N ALA A 60 4.05 -5.01 6.72
CA ALA A 60 2.94 -5.94 6.82
C ALA A 60 2.80 -6.80 5.55
N ASP A 61 2.87 -6.19 4.38
CA ASP A 61 2.86 -6.89 3.09
C ASP A 61 4.02 -7.89 2.96
N LYS A 62 5.24 -7.48 3.35
CA LYS A 62 6.41 -8.37 3.37
C LYS A 62 6.21 -9.57 4.30
N LEU A 63 5.68 -9.34 5.50
CA LEU A 63 5.43 -10.40 6.48
C LEU A 63 4.38 -11.39 5.96
N MET A 64 3.30 -10.89 5.36
CA MET A 64 2.25 -11.74 4.78
C MET A 64 2.81 -12.62 3.66
N ARG A 65 3.61 -12.06 2.74
CA ARG A 65 4.23 -12.81 1.64
C ARG A 65 5.16 -13.91 2.14
N HIS A 66 6.02 -13.59 3.11
CA HIS A 66 6.96 -14.57 3.67
C HIS A 66 6.22 -15.69 4.42
N SER A 67 5.11 -15.37 5.10
CA SER A 67 4.27 -16.37 5.75
C SER A 67 3.60 -17.31 4.74
N SER A 68 3.02 -16.77 3.66
CA SER A 68 2.42 -17.60 2.61
C SER A 68 3.44 -18.50 1.91
N GLU A 69 4.62 -17.96 1.57
CA GLU A 69 5.70 -18.75 0.96
C GLU A 69 6.17 -19.90 1.86
N HIS A 70 6.24 -19.65 3.17
CA HIS A 70 6.61 -20.70 4.13
C HIS A 70 5.58 -21.84 4.15
N ILE A 71 4.29 -21.50 4.19
CA ILE A 71 3.20 -22.48 4.20
C ILE A 71 3.20 -23.30 2.90
N ASP A 72 3.33 -22.64 1.74
CA ASP A 72 3.37 -23.32 0.43
C ASP A 72 4.55 -24.32 0.36
N ASN A 73 5.71 -23.94 0.89
CA ASN A 73 6.89 -24.79 0.91
C ASN A 73 6.74 -25.99 1.87
N LEU A 74 6.03 -25.83 2.99
CA LEU A 74 5.70 -26.95 3.88
C LEU A 74 4.78 -27.95 3.19
N GLN A 75 3.70 -27.47 2.57
CA GLN A 75 2.75 -28.32 1.85
C GLN A 75 3.43 -29.08 0.69
N ARG A 76 4.32 -28.42 -0.07
CA ARG A 76 5.11 -29.09 -1.12
C ARG A 76 5.99 -30.21 -0.55
N ARG A 77 6.65 -29.98 0.59
CA ARG A 77 7.49 -31.00 1.24
C ARG A 77 6.68 -32.19 1.73
N GLU A 78 5.51 -31.95 2.33
CA GLU A 78 4.60 -33.01 2.77
C GLU A 78 4.08 -33.84 1.60
N ALA A 79 3.69 -33.20 0.49
CA ALA A 79 3.24 -33.89 -0.71
C ALA A 79 4.33 -34.79 -1.32
N ILE A 80 5.58 -34.34 -1.32
CA ILE A 80 6.73 -35.14 -1.80
C ILE A 80 6.94 -36.37 -0.91
N LYS A 81 6.88 -36.21 0.42
CA LYS A 81 7.01 -37.33 1.36
C LYS A 81 5.92 -38.37 1.15
N HIS A 82 4.67 -37.93 1.04
CA HIS A 82 3.53 -38.81 0.80
C HIS A 82 3.67 -39.62 -0.50
N ASN A 83 4.18 -39.00 -1.58
CA ASN A 83 4.43 -39.71 -2.85
C ASN A 83 5.62 -40.67 -2.80
N GLN A 84 6.55 -40.54 -1.85
CA GLN A 84 7.66 -41.48 -1.65
C GLN A 84 7.27 -42.69 -0.79
N GLU A 85 6.16 -42.61 -0.06
CA GLU A 85 5.67 -43.68 0.83
C GLU A 85 4.65 -44.62 0.14
N LEU A 86 4.32 -44.36 -1.14
CA LEU A 86 3.48 -45.18 -2.02
C LEU A 86 4.32 -45.93 -3.06
#